data_AF-A0A2J7YMZ2-F1
#
_entry.id   AF-A0A2J7YMZ2-F1
#
_cell.length_a   1.000
_cell.length_b   1.000
_cell.length_c   1.000
_cell.angle_alpha   90.00
_cell.angle_beta   90.00
_cell.angle_gamma   90.00
#
_symmetry.space_group_name_H-M   'P 1'
#
loop_
_entity.id
_entity.type
_entity.pdbx_description
1 polymer ?
#
loop_
_entity_poly.entity_id
_entity_poly.type
_entity_poly.pdbx_seq_one_letter_code
_entity_poly.pdbx_strand_id
1 'polypeptide(L)'
;VATESGVDRSKSIKSHLLQLFNRQPPQPSTPNQTAAAAAAASTPSGSHRGGGGWAGLGPPSEGTDMVHACYGGTAALLAAAAWVESRRWDGRLAMVVAADVALYAPGSAARPTGGCGAVALLVGPSAPLVLDPLWYGSHSEHAYDFYKPLGDLPYPTVDGRLTLSQYLGAAGACAAA
;
A
#
# COMPACT_ATOMS: atom_id res chain seq x y z
N VAL A 1 -5.35 -1.75 0.62
CA VAL A 1 -3.94 -2.13 0.36
C VAL A 1 -3.06 -1.00 0.88
N ALA A 2 -2.22 -1.28 1.87
CA ALA A 2 -1.31 -0.31 2.48
C ALA A 2 0.00 -1.05 2.76
N THR A 3 1.14 -0.39 2.78
CA THR A 3 2.46 -1.02 2.90
C THR A 3 2.80 -1.40 4.36
N GLU A 4 3.61 -2.43 4.54
CA GLU A 4 4.31 -2.83 5.77
C GLU A 4 5.64 -3.48 5.38
N SER A 5 6.72 -2.90 5.89
CA SER A 5 7.96 -3.60 6.14
C SER A 5 8.19 -3.45 7.64
N GLY A 6 8.19 -4.55 8.39
CA GLY A 6 8.46 -4.54 9.84
C GLY A 6 9.85 -4.00 10.19
N VAL A 7 10.69 -3.78 9.18
CA VAL A 7 12.02 -3.22 9.30
C VAL A 7 12.01 -1.72 8.98
N ASP A 8 11.32 -1.31 7.91
CA ASP A 8 11.21 0.07 7.43
C ASP A 8 9.85 0.70 7.82
N ARG A 9 9.80 1.27 9.03
CA ARG A 9 8.59 1.89 9.59
C ARG A 9 8.03 3.05 8.76
N SER A 10 8.77 3.61 7.80
CA SER A 10 8.23 4.64 6.88
C SER A 10 7.12 4.10 5.99
N LYS A 11 7.08 2.77 5.80
CA LYS A 11 6.13 2.08 4.95
C LYS A 11 5.19 1.18 5.78
N SER A 12 4.82 1.54 7.02
CA SER A 12 3.90 0.76 7.89
C SER A 12 2.54 1.46 8.03
N ILE A 13 1.98 1.88 6.90
CA ILE A 13 0.73 2.65 6.88
C ILE A 13 -0.48 1.77 7.22
N LYS A 14 -0.42 0.47 6.91
CA LYS A 14 -1.52 -0.45 7.20
C LYS A 14 -1.80 -0.57 8.69
N SER A 15 -0.78 -0.90 9.48
CA SER A 15 -0.93 -1.10 10.93
C SER A 15 -1.43 0.16 11.64
N HIS A 16 -0.99 1.34 11.18
CA HIS A 16 -1.49 2.63 11.69
C HIS A 16 -2.93 2.94 11.24
N LEU A 17 -3.28 2.71 9.98
CA LEU A 17 -4.65 2.91 9.49
C LEU A 17 -5.63 1.95 10.16
N LEU A 18 -5.25 0.69 10.37
CA LEU A 18 -6.07 -0.28 11.10
C LEU A 18 -6.30 0.16 12.56
N GLN A 19 -5.30 0.76 13.20
CA GLN A 19 -5.49 1.36 14.53
C GLN A 19 -6.44 2.55 14.50
N LEU A 20 -6.37 3.41 13.48
CA LEU A 20 -7.25 4.57 13.32
C LEU A 20 -8.71 4.15 13.04
N PHE A 21 -8.92 3.15 12.19
CA PHE A 21 -10.24 2.59 11.93
C PHE A 21 -10.81 1.80 13.12
N ASN A 22 -9.96 1.28 14.00
CA ASN A 22 -10.37 0.65 15.26
C ASN A 22 -10.59 1.65 16.41
N ARG A 23 -10.31 2.95 16.25
CA ARG A 23 -10.66 3.95 17.27
C ARG A 23 -12.16 4.26 17.18
N GLN A 24 -12.92 3.82 18.17
CA GLN A 24 -14.30 4.28 18.33
C GLN A 24 -14.32 5.81 18.55
N PRO A 25 -15.18 6.58 17.88
CA PRO A 25 -15.49 7.94 18.33
C PRO A 25 -16.16 7.87 19.72
N PRO A 26 -16.00 8.89 20.58
CA PRO A 26 -16.74 8.94 21.83
C PRO A 26 -18.24 8.94 21.53
N GLN A 27 -18.96 7.94 22.03
CA GLN A 27 -20.37 7.68 21.73
C GLN A 27 -21.27 8.83 22.20
N PRO A 28 -22.03 9.50 21.31
CA PRO A 28 -23.25 10.18 21.68
C PRO A 28 -24.43 9.18 21.58
N SER A 29 -25.33 9.24 22.54
CA SER A 29 -26.47 8.32 22.69
C SER A 29 -27.45 8.33 21.51
N THR A 30 -27.52 7.19 20.78
CA THR A 30 -28.64 6.67 19.94
C THR A 30 -29.12 7.48 18.71
N PRO A 31 -29.89 6.87 17.76
CA PRO A 31 -29.72 5.57 17.11
C PRO A 31 -29.97 5.69 15.58
N ASN A 32 -28.93 5.74 14.71
CA ASN A 32 -29.02 5.26 13.32
C ASN A 32 -27.70 5.42 12.55
N GLN A 33 -27.30 4.33 11.88
CA GLN A 33 -26.47 4.26 10.67
C GLN A 33 -24.94 4.47 10.71
N THR A 34 -24.27 3.67 9.86
CA THR A 34 -22.88 3.69 9.34
C THR A 34 -21.79 3.05 10.23
N ALA A 35 -21.41 1.78 10.02
CA ALA A 35 -20.49 1.22 9.00
C ALA A 35 -18.99 1.51 9.33
N ALA A 36 -18.25 0.76 10.17
CA ALA A 36 -17.79 -0.62 10.07
C ALA A 36 -16.39 -0.77 9.39
N ALA A 37 -15.33 -1.04 10.17
CA ALA A 37 -13.99 -1.45 9.72
C ALA A 37 -13.44 -2.62 10.58
N ALA A 38 -12.73 -3.60 10.00
CA ALA A 38 -11.91 -4.57 10.74
C ALA A 38 -10.97 -5.44 9.90
N ALA A 39 -9.76 -5.58 10.45
CA ALA A 39 -8.61 -6.36 9.99
C ALA A 39 -8.84 -7.89 9.95
N ALA A 40 -8.28 -8.56 8.95
CA ALA A 40 -7.94 -9.97 9.03
C ALA A 40 -6.41 -10.10 9.15
N ALA A 41 -5.93 -10.20 10.40
CA ALA A 41 -4.64 -10.80 10.68
C ALA A 41 -4.76 -12.30 10.43
N SER A 42 -3.95 -12.84 9.53
CA SER A 42 -3.77 -14.29 9.41
C SER A 42 -3.33 -14.87 10.76
N THR A 43 -4.19 -15.62 11.42
CA THR A 43 -3.80 -16.52 12.53
C THR A 43 -4.10 -17.97 12.13
N PRO A 44 -3.26 -18.92 12.60
CA PRO A 44 -3.16 -20.26 12.02
C PRO A 44 -4.37 -21.13 12.38
N SER A 45 -4.56 -22.18 11.59
CA SER A 45 -5.56 -23.22 11.79
C SER A 45 -5.58 -23.72 13.24
N GLY A 46 -6.65 -23.41 13.97
CA GLY A 46 -6.92 -23.92 15.30
C GLY A 46 -8.43 -23.98 15.52
N SER A 47 -8.97 -25.19 15.51
CA SER A 47 -10.39 -25.48 15.72
C SER A 47 -10.83 -25.06 17.12
N HIS A 48 -11.74 -24.09 17.23
CA HIS A 48 -12.66 -24.03 18.38
C HIS A 48 -13.98 -23.36 17.96
N ARG A 49 -15.05 -24.17 18.00
CA ARG A 49 -16.43 -23.71 18.00
C ARG A 49 -16.66 -22.92 19.31
N GLY A 50 -16.96 -21.64 19.20
CA GLY A 50 -17.38 -20.80 20.32
C GLY A 50 -18.05 -19.54 19.78
N GLY A 51 -19.37 -19.47 19.91
CA GLY A 51 -20.17 -18.32 19.50
C GLY A 51 -19.93 -17.11 20.42
N GLY A 52 -19.91 -15.92 19.82
CA GLY A 52 -19.81 -14.63 20.51
C GLY A 52 -18.45 -13.95 20.28
N GLY A 53 -18.40 -12.97 19.36
CA GLY A 53 -17.17 -12.18 19.18
C GLY A 53 -17.05 -11.27 17.95
N TRP A 54 -18.09 -11.11 17.12
CA TRP A 54 -17.98 -10.37 15.85
C TRP A 54 -18.84 -9.09 15.77
N ALA A 55 -19.38 -8.61 16.90
CA ALA A 55 -20.38 -7.53 16.89
C ALA A 55 -19.80 -6.10 16.86
N GLY A 56 -18.48 -5.92 16.83
CA GLY A 56 -17.84 -4.59 16.81
C GLY A 56 -16.82 -4.39 15.69
N LEU A 57 -16.61 -5.43 14.88
CA LEU A 57 -15.72 -5.41 13.74
C LEU A 57 -16.58 -5.14 12.53
N GLY A 58 -16.16 -4.22 11.67
CA GLY A 58 -16.87 -4.01 10.43
C GLY A 58 -16.89 -5.25 9.54
N PRO A 59 -17.53 -5.19 8.36
CA PRO A 59 -17.52 -6.35 7.50
C PRO A 59 -16.06 -6.71 7.15
N PRO A 60 -15.77 -8.01 6.99
CA PRO A 60 -14.42 -8.49 6.72
C PRO A 60 -13.85 -7.80 5.48
N SER A 61 -12.63 -7.26 5.60
CA SER A 61 -11.91 -6.59 4.53
C SER A 61 -10.67 -7.39 4.12
N GLU A 62 -10.43 -7.53 2.81
CA GLU A 62 -9.25 -8.17 2.24
C GLU A 62 -8.15 -7.13 1.97
N GLY A 63 -6.87 -7.54 2.04
CA GLY A 63 -5.76 -6.66 1.66
C GLY A 63 -4.38 -7.06 2.20
N THR A 64 -3.37 -6.83 1.37
CA THR A 64 -1.95 -7.03 1.70
C THR A 64 -1.14 -5.76 1.48
N ASP A 65 0.16 -5.89 1.64
CA ASP A 65 1.13 -4.82 1.66
C ASP A 65 2.08 -5.02 0.49
N MET A 66 2.18 -4.00 -0.36
CA MET A 66 2.92 -4.09 -1.62
C MET A 66 4.24 -3.34 -1.49
N VAL A 67 5.35 -4.08 -1.45
CA VAL A 67 6.68 -3.50 -1.25
C VAL A 67 7.52 -3.65 -2.52
N HIS A 68 7.73 -2.53 -3.21
CA HIS A 68 8.70 -2.42 -4.30
C HIS A 68 9.07 -0.94 -4.47
N ALA A 69 10.07 -0.47 -3.73
CA ALA A 69 10.52 0.94 -3.75
C ALA A 69 9.35 1.95 -3.81
N CYS A 70 9.34 2.86 -4.79
CA CYS A 70 8.26 3.81 -5.07
C CYS A 70 7.08 3.19 -5.85
N TYR A 71 7.25 2.01 -6.46
CA TYR A 71 6.25 1.31 -7.27
C TYR A 71 5.15 0.63 -6.43
N GLY A 72 5.37 0.41 -5.13
CA GLY A 72 4.41 -0.27 -4.25
C GLY A 72 2.99 0.32 -4.27
N GLY A 73 2.86 1.65 -4.40
CA GLY A 73 1.56 2.32 -4.54
C GLY A 73 0.83 1.97 -5.85
N THR A 74 1.56 1.92 -6.97
CA THR A 74 1.01 1.50 -8.27
C THR A 74 0.62 0.03 -8.25
N ALA A 75 1.47 -0.85 -7.71
CA ALA A 75 1.14 -2.27 -7.55
C ALA A 75 -0.14 -2.46 -6.71
N ALA A 76 -0.31 -1.66 -5.65
CA ALA A 76 -1.50 -1.67 -4.82
C ALA A 76 -2.76 -1.20 -5.57
N LEU A 77 -2.64 -0.16 -6.41
CA LEU A 77 -3.71 0.34 -7.26
C LEU A 77 -4.17 -0.71 -8.28
N LEU A 78 -3.22 -1.34 -8.97
CA LEU A 78 -3.52 -2.37 -9.97
C LEU A 78 -4.16 -3.61 -9.34
N ALA A 79 -3.68 -4.04 -8.17
CA ALA A 79 -4.29 -5.13 -7.43
C ALA A 79 -5.71 -4.80 -6.95
N ALA A 80 -5.97 -3.56 -6.54
CA ALA A 80 -7.30 -3.11 -6.16
C ALA A 80 -8.26 -3.08 -7.35
N ALA A 81 -7.81 -2.58 -8.51
CA ALA A 81 -8.59 -2.59 -9.74
C ALA A 81 -8.93 -4.03 -10.16
N ALA A 82 -7.94 -4.92 -10.20
CA ALA A 82 -8.14 -6.33 -10.51
C ALA A 82 -9.11 -7.02 -9.54
N TRP A 83 -9.10 -6.65 -8.25
CA TRP A 83 -10.08 -7.16 -7.28
C TRP A 83 -11.50 -6.68 -7.59
N VAL A 84 -11.69 -5.37 -7.88
CA VAL A 84 -12.99 -4.80 -8.27
C VAL A 84 -13.54 -5.46 -9.54
N GLU A 85 -12.67 -5.80 -10.49
CA GLU A 85 -13.04 -6.47 -11.75
C GLU A 85 -13.25 -7.98 -11.61
N SER A 86 -12.85 -8.56 -10.48
CA SER A 86 -12.91 -10.01 -10.27
C SER A 86 -14.30 -10.50 -9.86
N ARG A 87 -14.53 -11.81 -10.02
CA ARG A 87 -15.74 -12.49 -9.49
C ARG A 87 -15.82 -12.49 -7.95
N ARG A 88 -14.73 -12.16 -7.26
CA ARG A 88 -14.66 -12.12 -5.80
C ARG A 88 -15.20 -10.80 -5.24
N TRP A 89 -15.32 -9.78 -6.09
CA TRP A 89 -15.81 -8.46 -5.72
C TRP A 89 -17.19 -8.53 -5.06
N ASP A 90 -17.33 -7.87 -3.92
CA ASP A 90 -18.54 -7.87 -3.10
C ASP A 90 -19.39 -6.60 -3.26
N GLY A 91 -19.10 -5.78 -4.30
CA GLY A 91 -19.79 -4.53 -4.58
C GLY A 91 -19.25 -3.31 -3.83
N ARG A 92 -18.25 -3.47 -2.95
CA ARG A 92 -17.67 -2.36 -2.16
C ARG A 92 -16.51 -1.68 -2.88
N LEU A 93 -16.20 -0.45 -2.46
CA LEU A 93 -14.99 0.24 -2.93
C LEU A 93 -13.74 -0.39 -2.33
N ALA A 94 -12.68 -0.48 -3.12
CA ALA A 94 -11.35 -0.74 -2.61
C ALA A 94 -10.67 0.57 -2.22
N MET A 95 -9.88 0.54 -1.15
CA MET A 95 -9.05 1.66 -0.72
C MET A 95 -7.57 1.30 -0.87
N VAL A 96 -6.85 2.19 -1.55
CA VAL A 96 -5.41 2.11 -1.75
C VAL A 96 -4.78 3.28 -1.01
N VAL A 97 -3.77 3.00 -0.20
CA VAL A 97 -3.00 4.06 0.47
C VAL A 97 -1.53 3.87 0.16
N ALA A 98 -0.94 4.89 -0.46
CA ALA A 98 0.48 5.00 -0.71
C ALA A 98 1.03 6.11 0.18
N ALA A 99 1.95 5.80 1.08
CA ALA A 99 2.68 6.80 1.82
C ALA A 99 4.14 6.36 2.00
N ASP A 100 5.02 7.34 2.16
CA ASP A 100 6.44 7.09 2.39
C ASP A 100 7.09 8.26 3.11
N VAL A 101 8.25 7.98 3.70
CA VAL A 101 9.20 8.95 4.24
C VAL A 101 10.57 8.63 3.66
N ALA A 102 11.05 9.52 2.78
CA ALA A 102 12.38 9.46 2.19
C ALA A 102 13.38 10.15 3.11
N LEU A 103 14.27 9.36 3.73
CA LEU A 103 15.34 9.83 4.60
C LEU A 103 16.70 9.49 3.99
N TYR A 104 17.60 10.47 4.02
CA TYR A 104 18.98 10.34 3.53
C TYR A 104 19.98 10.80 4.59
N ALA A 105 21.15 10.16 4.62
CA ALA A 105 22.18 10.43 5.61
C ALA A 105 22.64 11.91 5.58
N PRO A 106 22.98 12.51 6.73
CA PRO A 106 23.59 13.84 6.76
C PRO A 106 24.86 13.87 5.89
N GLY A 107 25.08 14.96 5.16
CA GLY A 107 26.24 15.11 4.27
C GLY A 107 26.12 14.39 2.92
N SER A 108 25.07 13.57 2.71
CA SER A 108 24.79 13.01 1.38
C SER A 108 24.27 14.08 0.42
N ALA A 109 24.67 14.01 -0.85
CA ALA A 109 24.13 14.84 -1.92
C ALA A 109 22.63 14.61 -2.15
N ALA A 110 22.07 13.48 -1.70
CA ALA A 110 20.64 13.17 -1.75
C ALA A 110 19.83 13.76 -0.57
N ARG A 111 20.48 14.36 0.43
CA ARG A 111 19.77 14.96 1.57
C ARG A 111 18.66 15.96 1.20
N PRO A 112 18.85 16.89 0.24
CA PRO A 112 17.78 17.83 -0.15
C PRO A 112 16.63 17.16 -0.91
N THR A 113 16.77 15.92 -1.37
CA THR A 113 15.71 15.18 -2.07
C THR A 113 14.86 14.32 -1.13
N GLY A 114 15.07 14.42 0.18
CA GLY A 114 14.20 13.79 1.18
C GLY A 114 12.81 14.42 1.22
N GLY A 115 11.85 13.72 1.81
CA GLY A 115 10.47 14.18 1.88
C GLY A 115 9.54 13.17 2.54
N CYS A 116 8.28 13.53 2.72
CA CYS A 116 7.24 12.63 3.19
C CYS A 116 5.90 13.00 2.59
N GLY A 117 5.01 12.02 2.45
CA GLY A 117 3.67 12.26 1.92
C GLY A 117 2.82 11.00 1.94
N ALA A 118 1.50 11.19 1.82
CA ALA A 118 0.52 10.14 1.75
C ALA A 118 -0.58 10.50 0.74
N VAL A 119 -1.06 9.50 -0.01
CA VAL A 119 -2.20 9.60 -0.92
C VAL A 119 -3.12 8.41 -0.65
N ALA A 120 -4.43 8.68 -0.58
CA ALA A 120 -5.47 7.67 -0.51
C ALA A 120 -6.34 7.73 -1.78
N LEU A 121 -6.53 6.58 -2.41
CA LEU A 121 -7.33 6.42 -3.62
C LEU A 121 -8.49 5.46 -3.34
N LEU A 122 -9.69 5.84 -3.76
CA LEU A 122 -10.85 4.95 -3.80
C LEU A 122 -10.97 4.38 -5.21
N VAL A 123 -11.16 3.06 -5.30
CA VAL A 123 -11.24 2.31 -6.55
C VAL A 123 -12.58 1.58 -6.61
N GLY A 124 -13.29 1.74 -7.72
CA GLY A 124 -14.63 1.20 -7.92
C GLY A 124 -15.19 1.53 -9.31
N PRO A 125 -16.39 1.02 -9.63
CA PRO A 125 -17.04 1.28 -10.92
C PRO A 125 -17.44 2.77 -11.07
N SER A 126 -17.63 3.20 -12.32
CA SER A 126 -18.07 4.58 -12.65
C SER A 126 -17.14 5.67 -12.11
N ALA A 127 -15.83 5.40 -12.07
CA ALA A 127 -14.82 6.35 -11.62
C ALA A 127 -14.68 7.53 -12.60
N PRO A 128 -14.48 8.77 -12.12
CA PRO A 128 -14.19 9.92 -12.99
C PRO A 128 -12.78 9.84 -13.60
N LEU A 129 -11.89 9.05 -13.01
CA LEU A 129 -10.57 8.71 -13.53
C LEU A 129 -10.58 7.21 -13.83
N VAL A 130 -10.69 6.87 -15.11
CA VAL A 130 -10.80 5.48 -15.57
C VAL A 130 -9.41 4.95 -15.91
N LEU A 131 -9.08 3.75 -15.41
CA LEU A 131 -7.90 3.03 -15.85
C LEU A 131 -8.20 2.36 -17.19
N ASP A 132 -7.37 2.60 -18.20
CA ASP A 132 -7.49 1.94 -19.50
C ASP A 132 -6.66 0.65 -19.50
N PRO A 133 -7.29 -0.54 -19.51
CA PRO A 133 -6.57 -1.81 -19.45
C PRO A 133 -5.82 -2.15 -20.75
N LEU A 134 -6.10 -1.46 -21.86
CA LEU A 134 -5.43 -1.68 -23.14
C LEU A 134 -4.13 -0.88 -23.28
N TRP A 135 -3.92 0.12 -22.43
CA TRP A 135 -2.76 1.00 -22.46
C TRP A 135 -1.92 0.83 -21.19
N TYR A 136 -1.20 -0.28 -21.12
CA TYR A 136 -0.37 -0.65 -19.99
C TYR A 136 0.96 -1.27 -20.45
N GLY A 137 2.05 -0.80 -19.85
CA GLY A 137 3.39 -1.37 -20.02
C GLY A 137 4.08 -1.50 -18.66
N SER A 138 4.76 -2.62 -18.44
CA SER A 138 5.56 -2.84 -17.24
C SER A 138 6.93 -3.41 -17.56
N HIS A 139 7.93 -2.90 -16.88
CA HIS A 139 9.29 -3.39 -16.91
C HIS A 139 9.79 -3.59 -15.48
N SER A 140 10.51 -4.68 -15.25
CA SER A 140 11.12 -4.96 -13.96
C SER A 140 12.39 -5.78 -14.19
N GLU A 141 13.48 -5.36 -13.56
CA GLU A 141 14.78 -6.00 -13.64
C GLU A 141 15.39 -6.08 -12.25
N HIS A 142 16.22 -7.10 -12.03
CA HIS A 142 16.99 -7.20 -10.81
C HIS A 142 18.19 -6.23 -10.88
N ALA A 143 18.17 -5.18 -10.06
CA ALA A 143 19.24 -4.21 -9.95
C ALA A 143 19.49 -3.82 -8.48
N TYR A 144 20.74 -3.46 -8.18
CA TYR A 144 21.16 -2.91 -6.88
C TYR A 144 21.47 -1.42 -7.01
N ASP A 145 20.53 -0.66 -7.58
CA ASP A 145 20.69 0.76 -7.88
C ASP A 145 20.26 1.64 -6.69
N PHE A 146 19.11 1.34 -6.08
CA PHE A 146 18.58 2.04 -4.91
C PHE A 146 17.84 1.05 -4.00
N TYR A 147 18.39 0.78 -2.81
CA TYR A 147 17.80 -0.18 -1.90
C TYR A 147 18.10 0.12 -0.43
N LYS A 148 17.33 -0.48 0.48
CA LYS A 148 17.55 -0.41 1.93
C LYS A 148 17.91 -1.81 2.44
N PRO A 149 19.20 -2.13 2.65
CA PRO A 149 19.60 -3.44 3.15
C PRO A 149 19.15 -3.64 4.59
N LEU A 150 18.95 -4.89 4.98
CA LEU A 150 18.55 -5.26 6.33
C LEU A 150 19.64 -4.83 7.33
N GLY A 151 19.27 -4.05 8.34
CA GLY A 151 20.17 -3.60 9.40
C GLY A 151 20.82 -2.23 9.20
N ASP A 152 20.70 -1.64 8.01
CA ASP A 152 21.28 -0.31 7.70
C ASP A 152 20.20 0.77 7.49
N LEU A 153 19.17 0.72 8.34
CA LEU A 153 18.08 1.69 8.32
C LEU A 153 18.43 2.91 9.18
N PRO A 154 17.91 4.11 8.83
CA PRO A 154 16.83 4.38 7.88
C PRO A 154 17.28 4.76 6.45
N TYR A 155 18.59 4.82 6.20
CA TYR A 155 19.14 5.40 4.98
C TYR A 155 19.30 4.34 3.87
N PRO A 156 19.06 4.70 2.59
CA PRO A 156 19.28 3.79 1.48
C PRO A 156 20.77 3.74 1.08
N THR A 157 21.16 2.59 0.52
CA THR A 157 22.34 2.48 -0.34
C THR A 157 21.96 2.90 -1.76
N VAL A 158 22.75 3.78 -2.36
CA VAL A 158 22.43 4.42 -3.64
C VAL A 158 23.64 4.43 -4.57
N ASP A 159 23.49 3.87 -5.76
CA ASP A 159 24.34 4.14 -6.93
C ASP A 159 23.58 5.04 -7.91
N GLY A 160 23.81 6.35 -7.81
CA GLY A 160 23.04 7.33 -8.58
C GLY A 160 23.22 7.21 -10.09
N ARG A 161 24.39 6.74 -10.58
CA ARG A 161 24.61 6.55 -12.02
C ARG A 161 23.83 5.35 -12.52
N LEU A 162 23.86 4.25 -11.76
CA LEU A 162 23.09 3.06 -12.08
C LEU A 162 21.58 3.36 -12.02
N THR A 163 21.10 4.03 -10.97
CA THR A 163 19.67 4.41 -10.83
C THR A 163 19.18 5.22 -12.02
N LEU A 164 19.96 6.19 -12.50
CA LEU A 164 19.57 6.97 -13.67
C LEU A 164 19.47 6.09 -14.93
N SER A 165 20.45 5.22 -15.16
CA SER A 165 20.43 4.32 -16.32
C SER A 165 19.26 3.34 -16.29
N GLN A 166 18.99 2.74 -15.12
CA GLN A 166 17.90 1.80 -14.91
C GLN A 166 16.53 2.47 -15.05
N TYR A 167 16.37 3.66 -14.45
CA TYR A 167 15.12 4.44 -14.57
C TYR A 167 14.79 4.78 -16.02
N LEU A 168 15.75 5.31 -16.78
CA LEU A 168 15.54 5.69 -18.17
C LEU A 168 15.32 4.47 -19.08
N GLY A 169 16.07 3.37 -18.84
CA GLY A 169 15.88 2.11 -19.54
C GLY A 169 14.49 1.51 -19.32
N ALA A 170 14.06 1.45 -18.05
CA ALA A 170 12.73 0.98 -17.69
C ALA A 170 11.62 1.85 -18.29
N ALA A 171 11.77 3.18 -18.27
CA ALA A 171 10.82 4.09 -18.88
C ALA A 171 10.70 3.86 -20.40
N GLY A 172 11.83 3.68 -21.09
CA GLY A 172 11.86 3.34 -22.51
C GLY A 172 11.19 2.00 -22.81
N ALA A 173 11.45 0.97 -22.00
CA ALA A 173 10.86 -0.36 -22.15
C ALA A 173 9.34 -0.35 -21.92
N CYS A 174 8.86 0.35 -20.89
CA CYS A 174 7.42 0.50 -20.64
C CYS A 174 6.69 1.23 -21.78
N ALA A 175 7.32 2.22 -22.40
CA ALA A 175 6.73 2.98 -23.50
C ALA A 175 6.69 2.21 -24.83
N ALA A 176 7.49 1.15 -24.95
CA ALA A 176 7.58 0.32 -26.16
C ALA A 176 6.71 -0.95 -26.09
N ALA A 177 6.08 -1.22 -24.95
CA ALA A 177 5.16 -2.34 -24.74
C ALA A 177 3.76 -2.03 -25.29
#